data_AF-A0A0C2ZDI4-F1
#
_entry.id   AF-A0A0C2ZDI4-F1
#
_cell.length_a   1.000
_cell.length_b   1.000
_cell.length_c   1.000
_cell.angle_alpha   90.00
_cell.angle_beta   90.00
_cell.angle_gamma   90.00
#
_symmetry.space_group_name_H-M   'P 1'
#
loop_
_entity.id
_entity.type
_entity.pdbx_description
1 polymer ?
#
loop_
_entity_poly.entity_id
_entity_poly.type
_entity_poly.pdbx_seq_one_letter_code
_entity_poly.pdbx_strand_id
1 'polypeptide(L)' 'MNIDFIELKINEILQELENEAMSCVMNDKFDKKITNLHMKPIVSAKQILLNALDSIKMAEKIAKEELEK' A
#
# COMPACT_ATOMS: atom_id res chain seq x y z
N MET A 1 16.12 -12.19 -0.42
CA MET A 1 14.73 -12.25 -0.99
C MET A 1 14.65 -11.34 -2.22
N ASN A 2 13.78 -11.56 -3.22
CA ASN A 2 13.68 -10.62 -4.35
C ASN A 2 12.77 -9.44 -3.96
N ILE A 3 13.34 -8.47 -3.26
CA ILE A 3 12.63 -7.30 -2.72
C ILE A 3 12.19 -6.37 -3.83
N ASP A 4 13.01 -6.17 -4.86
CA ASP A 4 12.69 -5.29 -5.97
C ASP A 4 11.42 -5.76 -6.70
N PHE A 5 11.26 -7.08 -6.86
CA PHE A 5 10.04 -7.65 -7.44
C PHE A 5 8.81 -7.45 -6.54
N ILE A 6 8.98 -7.59 -5.22
CA ILE A 6 7.88 -7.42 -4.25
C ILE A 6 7.46 -5.95 -4.17
N GLU A 7 8.42 -5.03 -4.15
CA GLU A 7 8.19 -3.59 -4.19
C GLU A 7 7.45 -3.20 -5.48
N LEU A 8 7.88 -3.71 -6.63
CA LEU A 8 7.20 -3.49 -7.89
C LEU A 8 5.74 -3.95 -7.85
N LYS A 9 5.46 -5.15 -7.32
CA LYS A 9 4.10 -5.67 -7.19
C LYS A 9 3.24 -4.90 -6.20
N ILE A 10 3.81 -4.49 -5.06
CA ILE A 10 3.10 -3.66 -4.08
C ILE A 10 2.76 -2.30 -4.71
N ASN A 11 3.69 -1.69 -5.46
CA ASN A 11 3.44 -0.41 -6.13
C ASN A 11 2.36 -0.51 -7.22
N GLU A 12 2.29 -1.61 -7.98
CA GLU A 12 1.17 -1.88 -8.89
C GLU A 12 -0.18 -1.88 -8.15
N ILE A 13 -0.26 -2.58 -7.01
CA ILE A 13 -1.49 -2.65 -6.19
C ILE A 13 -1.84 -1.27 -5.59
N LEU A 14 -0.84 -0.50 -5.15
CA LEU A 14 -1.06 0.85 -4.64
C LEU A 14 -1.62 1.78 -5.73
N GLN A 15 -1.18 1.64 -6.97
CA GLN A 15 -1.70 2.40 -8.10
C GLN A 15 -3.17 2.06 -8.39
N GLU A 16 -3.55 0.79 -8.29
CA GLU A 16 -4.96 0.36 -8.41
C GLU A 16 -5.84 0.94 -7.29
N LEU A 17 -5.35 0.92 -6.05
CA LEU A 17 -5.98 1.55 -4.88
C LEU A 17 -6.19 3.06 -5.08
N GLU A 18 -5.24 3.75 -5.71
CA GLU A 18 -5.36 5.18 -6.03
C GLU A 18 -6.40 5.45 -7.13
N ASN A 19 -6.49 4.58 -8.13
CA ASN A 19 -7.54 4.65 -9.14
C ASN A 19 -8.93 4.41 -8.53
N GLU A 20 -9.05 3.47 -7.60
CA GLU A 20 -10.29 3.20 -6.86
C GLU A 20 -10.68 4.40 -5.97
N ALA A 21 -9.70 4.99 -5.27
CA ALA A 21 -9.90 6.21 -4.49
C ALA A 21 -10.41 7.37 -5.36
N MET A 22 -9.77 7.59 -6.52
CA MET A 22 -10.19 8.63 -7.45
C MET A 22 -11.63 8.41 -7.93
N SER A 23 -11.98 7.16 -8.26
CA SER A 23 -13.34 6.78 -8.66
C SER A 23 -14.36 7.06 -7.56
N CYS A 24 -14.01 6.89 -6.29
CA CYS A 24 -14.89 7.23 -5.16
C CYS A 24 -15.08 8.74 -4.99
N VAL A 25 -14.04 9.54 -5.22
CA VAL A 25 -14.08 11.00 -5.05
C VAL A 25 -14.78 11.68 -6.23
N MET A 26 -14.61 11.16 -7.45
CA MET A 26 -15.25 11.69 -8.66
C MET A 26 -16.70 11.21 -8.86
N ASN A 27 -17.24 10.40 -7.95
CA ASN A 27 -18.59 9.90 -8.08
C ASN A 27 -19.62 10.95 -7.63
N ASP A 28 -20.27 11.61 -8.59
CA ASP A 28 -21.30 12.63 -8.34
C ASP A 28 -22.52 12.15 -7.54
N LYS A 29 -22.71 10.83 -7.41
CA LYS A 29 -23.78 10.25 -6.58
C LYS A 29 -23.40 10.09 -5.12
N PHE A 30 -22.12 10.23 -4.78
CA PHE A 30 -21.65 10.06 -3.40
C PHE A 30 -21.70 11.40 -2.67
N ASP A 31 -22.38 11.40 -1.53
CA ASP A 31 -22.20 12.46 -0.55
C ASP A 31 -20.89 12.26 0.24
N LYS A 32 -20.48 13.27 1.00
CA LYS A 32 -19.27 13.23 1.82
C LYS A 32 -19.22 12.01 2.77
N LYS A 33 -20.36 11.57 3.30
CA LYS A 33 -20.43 10.45 4.24
C LYS A 33 -20.19 9.12 3.52
N ILE A 34 -20.79 8.93 2.36
CA ILE A 34 -20.64 7.75 1.51
C ILE A 34 -19.21 7.69 0.97
N THR A 35 -18.68 8.78 0.42
CA THR A 35 -17.26 8.85 -0.02
C THR A 35 -16.32 8.45 1.11
N ASN A 36 -16.50 9.00 2.32
CA ASN A 36 -15.66 8.64 3.47
C ASN A 36 -15.77 7.15 3.85
N LEU A 37 -16.96 6.56 3.75
CA LEU A 37 -17.16 5.14 4.05
C LEU A 37 -16.40 4.23 3.07
N HIS A 38 -16.43 4.57 1.79
CA HIS A 38 -15.69 3.84 0.74
C HIS A 38 -14.18 4.09 0.79
N MET A 39 -13.75 5.30 1.18
CA MET A 39 -12.32 5.64 1.28
C MET A 39 -11.61 4.94 2.46
N LYS A 40 -12.31 4.66 3.57
CA LYS A 40 -11.72 4.00 4.76
C LYS A 40 -11.00 2.68 4.46
N PRO A 41 -11.62 1.68 3.80
CA PRO A 41 -10.94 0.43 3.49
C PRO A 41 -9.74 0.65 2.56
N ILE A 42 -9.83 1.56 1.58
CA ILE A 42 -8.74 1.88 0.64
C ILE A 42 -7.53 2.45 1.38
N VAL A 43 -7.75 3.42 2.28
CA VAL A 43 -6.69 4.01 3.11
C VAL A 43 -6.06 2.96 4.02
N SER A 44 -6.88 2.11 4.65
CA SER A 44 -6.38 1.03 5.50
C SER A 44 -5.54 0.03 4.71
N ALA A 45 -6.00 -0.38 3.53
CA ALA A 45 -5.27 -1.32 2.67
C ALA A 45 -3.92 -0.74 2.22
N LYS A 46 -3.89 0.52 1.78
CA LYS A 46 -2.64 1.23 1.43
C LYS A 46 -1.65 1.22 2.60
N GLN A 47 -2.10 1.56 3.81
CA GLN A 47 -1.23 1.58 4.98
C GLN A 47 -0.69 0.20 5.35
N ILE A 48 -1.52 -0.85 5.26
CA ILE A 48 -1.10 -2.24 5.52
C ILE A 48 0.00 -2.66 4.54
N LEU A 49 -0.16 -2.36 3.24
CA LEU A 49 0.82 -2.71 2.21
C LEU A 49 2.16 -1.99 2.42
N LEU A 50 2.12 -0.70 2.74
CA LEU A 50 3.33 0.08 3.02
C LEU A 50 4.06 -0.44 4.26
N ASN A 51 3.33 -0.69 5.35
CA ASN A 51 3.91 -1.25 6.57
C ASN A 51 4.53 -2.64 6.33
N ALA A 52 3.90 -3.47 5.49
CA ALA A 52 4.42 -4.78 5.12
C ALA A 52 5.71 -4.67 4.30
N LEU A 53 5.75 -3.76 3.31
CA LEU A 53 6.95 -3.50 2.52
C LEU A 53 8.11 -3.02 3.39
N ASP A 54 7.85 -2.09 4.31
CA ASP A 54 8.85 -1.58 5.24
C ASP A 54 9.38 -2.67 6.17
N SER A 55 8.49 -3.51 6.69
CA SER A 55 8.85 -4.67 7.54
C SER A 55 9.75 -5.65 6.79
N ILE A 56 9.46 -5.91 5.51
CA ILE A 56 10.26 -6.77 4.64
C ILE A 56 11.65 -6.17 4.40
N LYS A 57 11.72 -4.88 4.04
CA LYS A 57 13.00 -4.17 3.81
C LYS A 57 13.85 -4.15 5.07
N MET A 58 13.23 -3.94 6.24
CA MET A 58 13.91 -3.98 7.52
C MET A 58 14.48 -5.36 7.84
N ALA A 59 13.69 -6.42 7.62
CA ALA A 59 14.15 -7.79 7.85
C ALA A 59 15.38 -8.17 7.00
N GLU A 60 15.38 -7.78 5.71
CA GLU A 60 16.55 -8.02 4.84
C GLU A 60 17.76 -7.18 5.26
N LYS A 61 17.57 -5.93 5.69
CA LYS A 61 18.66 -5.12 6.21
C LYS A 61 19.33 -5.78 7.41
N ILE A 62 18.54 -6.27 8.37
CA ILE A 62 19.05 -7.01 9.54
C ILE A 62 19.81 -8.27 9.09
N ALA A 63 19.25 -9.05 8.16
CA ALA A 63 19.89 -10.27 7.66
C ALA A 63 21.25 -9.98 6.99
N LYS A 64 21.36 -8.87 6.24
CA LYS A 64 22.64 -8.44 5.64
C LYS A 64 23.65 -7.99 6.71
N GLU A 65 23.21 -7.20 7.69
CA GLU A 65 24.06 -6.77 8.80
C GLU A 65 24.57 -7.94 9.67
N GLU A 66 23.78 -9.02 9.79
CA GLU A 66 24.20 -10.26 10.48
C GLU A 66 25.21 -11.08 9.66
N LEU A 67 25.14 -11.05 8.33
CA LEU A 67 26.10 -11.73 7.44
C LEU A 67 27.46 -11.03 7.36
N GLU A 68 27.50 -9.72 7.63
CA GLU A 68 28.72 -8.91 7.61
C GLU A 68 29.49 -8.91 8.96
N LYS A 69 28.91 -9.51 10.02
CA LYS A 69 29.54 -9.69 11.34
C LYS A 69 30.27 -11.01 11.47
#